data_AF-A0A3C0GTS6-F1
#
_entry.id   AF-A0A3C0GTS6-F1
#
_cell.length_a   1.000
_cell.length_b   1.000
_cell.length_c   1.000
_cell.angle_alpha   90.00
_cell.angle_beta   90.00
_cell.angle_gamma   90.00
#
_symmetry.space_group_name_H-M   'P 1'
#
loop_
_entity.id
_entity.type
_entity.pdbx_description
1 polymer ?
#
loop_
_entity_poly.entity_id
_entity_poly.type
_entity_poly.pdbx_seq_one_letter_code
_entity_poly.pdbx_strand_id
1 'polypeptide(L)'
;RTDPIGACIGMRGSRVQAVSNELNGERVDIVLWNENPANFVINAMAPAEVQSIIVDEEKHSMDLAVAEERLAQAIGKGGQNVRLASRLTGWQLNVMTQDQVTAKSEAEQGVARQLFMDKLEVDEEIAAILVTEGFNTVEEIAYVPVGELLAVEGFDEDIVEELRARARDALLNEALAVEEGLEDGSPSEDLLALEGMDEATAYALAGHGVRTSEDLSDLAADEILEFGIEDMDQERAAALILAARAEEIARLERGE
;
A
#
# COMPACT_ATOMS: atom_id res chain seq x y z
N ARG A 1 -11.97 3.91 42.60
CA ARG A 1 -11.12 4.25 41.44
C ARG A 1 -9.72 3.71 41.75
N THR A 2 -9.27 2.72 41.01
CA THR A 2 -7.94 2.09 41.18
C THR A 2 -6.96 2.79 40.26
N ASP A 3 -5.80 3.19 40.76
CA ASP A 3 -4.69 3.68 39.92
C ASP A 3 -3.87 2.46 39.43
N PRO A 4 -3.98 2.07 38.15
CA PRO A 4 -3.31 0.88 37.64
C PRO A 4 -1.79 1.06 37.60
N ILE A 5 -1.29 2.28 37.35
CA ILE A 5 0.15 2.55 37.28
C ILE A 5 0.76 2.41 38.67
N GLY A 6 0.21 3.09 39.68
CA GLY A 6 0.65 2.95 41.06
C GLY A 6 0.55 1.51 41.57
N ALA A 7 -0.50 0.80 41.15
CA ALA A 7 -0.70 -0.62 41.43
C ALA A 7 0.27 -1.57 40.70
N CYS A 8 1.05 -1.12 39.72
CA CYS A 8 2.13 -1.90 39.09
C CYS A 8 3.52 -1.47 39.62
N ILE A 9 3.73 -0.17 39.85
CA ILE A 9 5.00 0.40 40.34
C ILE A 9 5.32 -0.04 41.78
N GLY A 10 4.33 -0.01 42.67
CA GLY A 10 4.54 -0.30 44.10
C GLY A 10 5.15 0.87 44.87
N MET A 11 5.34 0.70 46.18
CA MET A 11 5.90 1.78 47.02
C MET A 11 7.32 2.12 46.54
N ARG A 12 7.51 3.35 46.05
CA ARG A 12 8.79 3.86 45.50
C ARG A 12 9.37 2.96 44.39
N GLY A 13 8.53 2.36 43.55
CA GLY A 13 8.98 1.53 42.43
C GLY A 13 9.45 0.13 42.80
N SER A 14 9.19 -0.33 44.03
CA SER A 14 9.70 -1.62 44.51
C SER A 14 9.35 -2.81 43.62
N ARG A 15 8.18 -2.82 42.97
CA ARG A 15 7.74 -3.93 42.12
C ARG A 15 8.32 -3.85 40.72
N VAL A 16 8.27 -2.68 40.08
CA VAL A 16 8.87 -2.51 38.75
C VAL A 16 10.38 -2.73 38.79
N GLN A 17 11.05 -2.31 39.87
CA GLN A 17 12.48 -2.56 40.06
C GLN A 17 12.80 -4.04 40.26
N ALA A 18 11.93 -4.80 40.94
CA ALA A 18 12.11 -6.25 41.09
C ALA A 18 12.06 -6.95 39.73
N VAL A 19 11.06 -6.62 38.89
CA VAL A 19 10.94 -7.16 37.52
C VAL A 19 12.13 -6.73 36.65
N SER A 20 12.53 -5.46 36.71
CA SER A 20 13.71 -4.95 35.98
C SER A 20 14.98 -5.73 36.37
N ASN A 21 15.17 -6.04 37.65
CA ASN A 21 16.32 -6.83 38.12
C ASN A 21 16.28 -8.28 37.60
N GLU A 22 15.10 -8.90 37.48
CA GLU A 22 14.92 -10.23 36.86
C GLU A 22 15.23 -10.21 35.36
N LEU A 23 15.01 -9.08 34.70
CA LEU A 23 15.32 -8.82 33.28
C LEU A 23 16.73 -8.23 33.09
N ASN A 24 17.68 -8.53 33.99
CA ASN A 24 19.08 -8.09 33.91
C ASN A 24 19.25 -6.54 33.83
N GLY A 25 18.36 -5.79 34.48
CA GLY A 25 18.40 -4.33 34.52
C GLY A 25 17.79 -3.65 33.30
N GLU A 26 16.94 -4.34 32.54
CA GLU A 26 16.16 -3.74 31.46
C GLU A 26 15.26 -2.60 32.00
N ARG A 27 15.18 -1.49 31.25
CA ARG A 27 14.31 -0.36 31.61
C ARG A 27 12.87 -0.69 31.23
N VAL A 28 12.00 -0.75 32.23
CA VAL A 28 10.58 -1.07 32.08
C VAL A 28 9.76 0.18 32.34
N ASP A 29 9.08 0.66 31.30
CA ASP A 29 8.14 1.77 31.38
C ASP A 29 6.70 1.24 31.46
N ILE A 30 5.89 1.82 32.35
CA ILE A 30 4.48 1.45 32.54
C ILE A 30 3.63 2.60 32.02
N VAL A 31 2.85 2.33 30.99
CA VAL A 31 1.99 3.33 30.33
C VAL A 31 0.52 3.06 30.61
N LEU A 32 -0.31 4.11 30.56
CA LEU A 32 -1.75 3.98 30.75
C LEU A 32 -2.41 3.52 29.45
N TRP A 33 -3.12 2.40 29.51
CA TRP A 33 -3.94 1.96 28.39
C TRP A 33 -5.18 2.87 28.22
N ASN A 34 -5.60 3.09 26.98
CA ASN A 34 -6.80 3.85 26.65
C ASN A 34 -7.54 3.18 25.48
N GLU A 35 -8.87 3.23 25.48
CA GLU A 35 -9.70 2.73 24.37
C GLU A 35 -9.55 3.59 23.10
N ASN A 36 -9.36 4.90 23.27
CA ASN A 36 -9.10 5.79 22.15
C ASN A 36 -7.64 5.63 21.69
N PRO A 37 -7.40 5.27 20.42
CA PRO A 37 -6.06 4.91 19.94
C PRO A 37 -5.09 6.09 19.98
N ALA A 38 -5.55 7.31 19.66
CA ALA A 38 -4.72 8.51 19.75
C ALA A 38 -4.24 8.76 21.19
N ASN A 39 -5.15 8.68 22.17
CA ASN A 39 -4.78 8.82 23.59
C ASN A 39 -3.85 7.69 24.06
N PHE A 40 -4.04 6.46 23.55
CA PHE A 40 -3.16 5.34 23.89
C PHE A 40 -1.75 5.54 23.33
N VAL A 41 -1.63 6.05 22.10
CA VAL A 41 -0.35 6.39 21.47
C VAL A 41 0.36 7.52 22.23
N ILE A 42 -0.35 8.57 22.66
CA ILE A 42 0.21 9.62 23.52
C ILE A 42 0.82 9.02 24.79
N ASN A 43 0.10 8.11 25.45
CA ASN A 43 0.61 7.43 26.64
C ASN A 43 1.80 6.51 26.33
N ALA A 44 1.79 5.83 25.19
CA ALA A 44 2.87 4.93 24.76
C ALA A 44 4.16 5.69 24.38
N MET A 45 4.06 6.96 24.01
CA MET A 45 5.20 7.81 23.66
C MET A 45 5.90 8.43 24.87
N ALA A 46 5.33 8.29 26.07
CA ALA A 46 5.96 8.75 27.30
C ALA A 46 7.39 8.17 27.43
N PRO A 47 8.40 8.98 27.81
CA PRO A 47 8.33 10.32 28.40
C PRO A 47 8.32 11.50 27.41
N ALA A 48 8.24 11.27 26.10
CA ALA A 48 8.16 12.35 25.13
C ALA A 48 6.75 12.94 25.06
N GLU A 49 6.65 14.27 25.04
CA GLU A 49 5.38 14.99 24.93
C GLU A 49 5.02 15.18 23.45
N VAL A 50 3.89 14.61 23.06
CA VAL A 50 3.30 14.76 21.71
C VAL A 50 2.44 16.01 21.69
N GLN A 51 2.66 16.88 20.71
CA GLN A 51 1.95 18.15 20.56
C GLN A 51 0.67 18.00 19.74
N SER A 52 0.75 17.26 18.63
CA SER A 52 -0.39 16.96 17.76
C SER A 52 -0.23 15.59 17.12
N ILE A 53 -1.35 14.99 16.72
CA ILE A 53 -1.41 13.68 16.06
C ILE A 53 -2.32 13.81 14.85
N ILE A 54 -1.83 13.36 13.70
CA ILE A 54 -2.63 13.13 12.49
C ILE A 54 -2.78 11.62 12.34
N VAL A 55 -4.02 11.16 12.19
CA VAL A 55 -4.34 9.74 12.06
C VAL A 55 -4.72 9.47 10.60
N ASP A 56 -4.05 8.48 10.01
CA ASP A 56 -4.38 7.93 8.69
C ASP A 56 -4.93 6.52 8.92
N GLU A 57 -6.26 6.38 8.89
CA GLU A 57 -6.94 5.11 9.17
C GLU A 57 -6.73 4.10 8.04
N GLU A 58 -6.64 4.55 6.79
CA GLU A 58 -6.46 3.69 5.62
C GLU A 58 -5.09 3.00 5.65
N LYS A 59 -4.03 3.76 5.95
CA LYS A 59 -2.66 3.23 6.07
C LYS A 59 -2.38 2.64 7.45
N HIS A 60 -3.34 2.70 8.38
CA HIS A 60 -3.18 2.32 9.79
C HIS A 60 -1.91 2.93 10.40
N SER A 61 -1.72 4.23 10.16
CA SER A 61 -0.54 4.98 10.56
C SER A 61 -0.90 6.29 11.28
N MET A 62 0.02 6.79 12.11
CA MET A 62 -0.12 8.06 12.81
C MET A 62 1.15 8.89 12.70
N ASP A 63 1.00 10.15 12.31
CA ASP A 63 2.07 11.13 12.35
C ASP A 63 1.99 11.92 13.67
N LEU A 64 3.10 11.92 14.40
CA LEU A 64 3.24 12.49 15.73
C LEU A 64 4.12 13.73 15.65
N ALA A 65 3.53 14.91 15.85
CA ALA A 65 4.28 16.14 15.99
C ALA A 65 4.85 16.25 17.40
N VAL A 66 6.16 16.46 17.49
CA VAL A 66 6.86 16.72 18.75
C VAL A 66 7.69 17.99 18.63
N ALA A 67 8.00 18.59 19.77
CA ALA A 67 8.93 19.72 19.82
C ALA A 67 10.31 19.28 19.29
N GLU A 68 10.99 20.16 18.57
CA GLU A 68 12.29 19.86 17.93
C GLU A 68 13.32 19.37 18.97
N GLU A 69 13.35 19.99 20.15
CA GLU A 69 14.23 19.63 21.26
C GLU A 69 13.90 18.26 21.89
N ARG A 70 12.69 17.73 21.65
CA ARG A 70 12.23 16.42 22.13
C ARG A 70 12.21 15.35 21.05
N LEU A 71 12.45 15.68 19.78
CA LEU A 71 12.43 14.74 18.66
C LEU A 71 13.36 13.53 18.89
N ALA A 72 14.61 13.79 19.29
CA ALA A 72 15.57 12.72 19.56
C ALA A 72 15.15 11.80 20.71
N GLN A 73 14.47 12.35 21.72
CA GLN A 73 13.94 11.58 22.85
C GLN A 73 12.75 10.72 22.42
N ALA A 74 11.85 11.28 21.61
CA ALA A 74 10.67 10.59 21.10
C ALA A 74 11.02 9.40 20.18
N ILE A 75 12.03 9.56 19.32
CA ILE A 75 12.55 8.47 18.46
C ILE A 75 13.28 7.42 19.33
N GLY A 76 14.07 7.88 20.30
CA GLY A 76 14.91 7.03 21.15
C GLY A 76 16.15 6.50 20.41
N LYS A 77 17.06 5.86 21.16
CA LYS A 77 18.33 5.36 20.59
C LYS A 77 18.08 4.36 19.47
N GLY A 78 18.47 4.71 18.26
CA GLY A 78 18.26 3.90 17.07
C GLY A 78 16.78 3.61 16.79
N GLY A 79 15.84 4.49 17.16
CA GLY A 79 14.41 4.30 16.94
C GLY A 79 13.73 3.34 17.91
N GLN A 80 14.37 2.99 19.03
CA GLN A 80 13.83 1.99 19.95
C GLN A 80 12.45 2.39 20.52
N ASN A 81 12.26 3.67 20.88
CA ASN A 81 11.05 4.12 21.55
C ASN A 81 9.85 4.05 20.60
N VAL A 82 9.97 4.67 19.42
CA VAL A 82 8.92 4.62 18.39
C VAL A 82 8.60 3.20 17.96
N ARG A 83 9.59 2.30 17.85
CA ARG A 83 9.34 0.87 17.54
C ARG A 83 8.61 0.14 18.65
N LEU A 84 8.88 0.45 19.92
CA LEU A 84 8.17 -0.16 21.04
C LEU A 84 6.73 0.35 21.10
N ALA A 85 6.53 1.66 20.96
CA ALA A 85 5.21 2.27 20.93
C ALA A 85 4.37 1.77 19.74
N SER A 86 4.97 1.65 18.55
CA SER A 86 4.32 1.09 17.36
C SER A 86 3.90 -0.36 17.57
N ARG A 87 4.78 -1.22 18.12
CA ARG A 87 4.43 -2.61 18.43
C ARG A 87 3.37 -2.73 19.54
N LEU A 88 3.40 -1.84 20.53
CA LEU A 88 2.46 -1.85 21.65
C LEU A 88 1.05 -1.42 21.21
N THR A 89 0.97 -0.43 20.32
CA THR A 89 -0.29 0.15 19.85
C THR A 89 -0.85 -0.57 18.63
N GLY A 90 0.02 -1.24 17.86
CA GLY A 90 -0.32 -1.85 16.57
C GLY A 90 -0.31 -0.87 15.40
N TRP A 91 -0.07 0.41 15.64
CA TRP A 91 -0.06 1.46 14.61
C TRP A 91 1.34 1.73 14.10
N GLN A 92 1.48 2.07 12.82
CA GLN A 92 2.73 2.61 12.30
C GLN A 92 2.88 4.06 12.78
N LEU A 93 3.95 4.36 13.51
CA LEU A 93 4.16 5.69 14.11
C LEU A 93 5.30 6.42 13.42
N ASN A 94 5.02 7.60 12.88
CA ASN A 94 6.02 8.49 12.30
C ASN A 94 6.19 9.70 13.22
N VAL A 95 7.39 9.93 13.72
CA VAL A 95 7.67 11.05 14.63
C VAL A 95 8.42 12.13 13.87
N MET A 96 7.89 13.36 13.89
CA MET A 96 8.44 14.49 13.16
C MET A 96 8.17 15.80 13.90
N THR A 97 8.78 16.90 13.45
CA THR A 97 8.49 18.23 14.02
C THR A 97 7.17 18.78 13.49
N GLN A 98 6.60 19.78 14.18
CA GLN A 98 5.37 20.43 13.72
C GLN A 98 5.52 21.02 12.29
N ASP A 99 6.66 21.63 11.98
CA ASP A 99 6.95 22.16 10.65
C ASP A 99 6.99 21.06 9.58
N GLN A 100 7.53 19.89 9.94
CA GLN A 100 7.57 18.72 9.04
C GLN A 100 6.17 18.15 8.80
N VAL A 101 5.30 18.11 9.82
CA VAL A 101 3.90 17.71 9.65
C VAL A 101 3.20 18.65 8.66
N THR A 102 3.34 19.96 8.84
CA THR A 102 2.72 20.94 7.95
C THR A 102 3.24 20.81 6.52
N ALA A 103 4.56 20.71 6.33
CA ALA A 103 5.15 20.53 5.01
C ALA A 103 4.70 19.22 4.34
N LYS A 104 4.56 18.13 5.11
CA LYS A 104 4.05 16.85 4.60
C LYS A 104 2.59 16.99 4.15
N SER A 105 1.75 17.60 4.97
CA SER A 105 0.34 17.83 4.64
C SER A 105 0.17 18.72 3.39
N GLU A 106 0.95 19.80 3.28
CA GLU A 106 0.95 20.66 2.08
C GLU A 106 1.38 19.89 0.81
N ALA A 107 2.37 19.01 0.94
CA ALA A 107 2.82 18.18 -0.17
C ALA A 107 1.75 17.15 -0.57
N GLU A 108 1.12 16.48 0.39
CA GLU A 108 0.02 15.53 0.15
C GLU A 108 -1.17 16.22 -0.53
N GLN A 109 -1.56 17.40 -0.05
CA GLN A 109 -2.59 18.21 -0.70
C GLN A 109 -2.20 18.62 -2.12
N GLY A 110 -0.92 18.93 -2.37
CA GLY A 110 -0.42 19.22 -3.71
C GLY A 110 -0.53 18.02 -4.66
N VAL A 111 -0.21 16.82 -4.17
CA VAL A 111 -0.35 15.57 -4.93
C VAL A 111 -1.83 15.28 -5.21
N ALA A 112 -2.71 15.42 -4.21
CA ALA A 112 -4.15 15.21 -4.39
C ALA A 112 -4.76 16.20 -5.40
N ARG A 113 -4.37 17.48 -5.36
CA ARG A 113 -4.80 18.47 -6.36
C ARG A 113 -4.40 18.05 -7.77
N GLN A 114 -3.14 17.66 -7.96
CA GLN A 114 -2.66 17.22 -9.27
C GLN A 114 -3.38 15.95 -9.73
N LEU A 115 -3.60 14.99 -8.81
CA LEU A 115 -4.36 13.77 -9.09
C LEU A 115 -5.77 14.09 -9.61
N PHE A 116 -6.49 15.02 -8.98
CA PHE A 116 -7.81 15.41 -9.43
C PHE A 116 -7.78 16.11 -10.78
N MET A 117 -6.83 17.02 -11.01
CA MET A 117 -6.67 17.66 -12.32
C MET A 117 -6.40 16.65 -13.44
N ASP A 118 -5.55 15.65 -13.17
CA ASP A 118 -5.16 14.65 -14.17
C ASP A 118 -6.24 13.59 -14.41
N LYS A 119 -6.86 13.07 -13.35
CA LYS A 119 -7.81 11.95 -13.42
C LYS A 119 -9.25 12.40 -13.66
N LEU A 120 -9.65 13.57 -13.15
CA LEU A 120 -11.01 14.10 -13.27
C LEU A 120 -11.12 15.21 -14.31
N GLU A 121 -10.01 15.63 -14.91
CA GLU A 121 -9.95 16.71 -15.90
C GLU A 121 -10.63 18.00 -15.40
N VAL A 122 -10.44 18.30 -14.13
CA VAL A 122 -10.95 19.52 -13.48
C VAL A 122 -9.89 20.61 -13.49
N ASP A 123 -10.32 21.86 -13.32
CA ASP A 123 -9.38 22.97 -13.14
C ASP A 123 -8.78 22.98 -11.72
N GLU A 124 -7.77 23.83 -11.54
CA GLU A 124 -7.05 23.98 -10.27
C GLU A 124 -7.97 24.50 -9.14
N GLU A 125 -8.99 25.29 -9.47
CA GLU A 125 -9.91 25.87 -8.49
C GLU A 125 -10.81 24.79 -7.89
N ILE A 126 -11.43 23.96 -8.73
CA ILE A 126 -12.25 22.82 -8.29
C ILE A 126 -11.39 21.80 -7.53
N ALA A 127 -10.20 21.48 -8.04
CA ALA A 127 -9.29 20.57 -7.34
C ALA A 127 -8.89 21.09 -5.95
N ALA A 128 -8.62 22.39 -5.81
CA ALA A 128 -8.29 23.01 -4.53
C ALA A 128 -9.47 22.99 -3.54
N ILE A 129 -10.70 23.20 -4.01
CA ILE A 129 -11.91 23.12 -3.19
C ILE A 129 -12.07 21.69 -2.66
N LEU A 130 -11.99 20.68 -3.52
CA LEU A 130 -12.10 19.26 -3.12
C LEU A 130 -11.11 18.90 -2.02
N VAL A 131 -9.84 19.27 -2.19
CA VAL A 131 -8.79 18.98 -1.20
C VAL A 131 -8.99 19.74 0.10
N THR A 132 -9.53 20.96 0.04
CA THR A 132 -9.83 21.76 1.25
C THR A 132 -10.97 21.17 2.07
N GLU A 133 -11.96 20.58 1.39
CA GLU A 133 -13.06 19.83 2.01
C GLU A 133 -12.62 18.46 2.53
N GLY A 134 -11.36 18.07 2.27
CA GLY A 134 -10.74 16.86 2.81
C GLY A 134 -10.77 15.66 1.89
N PHE A 135 -11.19 15.81 0.63
CA PHE A 135 -11.09 14.75 -0.37
C PHE A 135 -9.64 14.58 -0.83
N ASN A 136 -9.12 13.36 -0.75
CA ASN A 136 -7.73 13.04 -1.11
C ASN A 136 -7.63 11.94 -2.18
N THR A 137 -8.71 11.21 -2.45
CA THR A 137 -8.73 10.10 -3.42
C THR A 137 -9.89 10.22 -4.41
N VAL A 138 -9.74 9.56 -5.56
CA VAL A 138 -10.77 9.56 -6.63
C VAL A 138 -11.97 8.70 -6.19
N GLU A 139 -11.71 7.66 -5.42
CA GLU A 139 -12.67 6.73 -4.85
C GLU A 139 -13.65 7.44 -3.91
N GLU A 140 -13.16 8.33 -3.04
CA GLU A 140 -14.01 9.13 -2.18
C GLU A 140 -15.02 9.92 -3.00
N ILE A 141 -14.58 10.60 -4.06
CA ILE A 141 -15.47 11.37 -4.95
C ILE A 141 -16.49 10.46 -5.63
N ALA A 142 -16.07 9.28 -6.10
CA ALA A 142 -16.97 8.34 -6.77
C ALA A 142 -18.09 7.79 -5.84
N TYR A 143 -17.77 7.53 -4.56
CA TYR A 143 -18.64 6.73 -3.67
C TYR A 143 -19.24 7.48 -2.48
N VAL A 144 -18.74 8.67 -2.13
CA VAL A 144 -19.31 9.50 -1.05
C VAL A 144 -20.78 9.85 -1.36
N PRO A 145 -21.66 9.96 -0.33
CA PRO A 145 -23.03 10.42 -0.53
C PRO A 145 -23.08 11.78 -1.26
N VAL A 146 -23.97 11.88 -2.26
CA VAL A 146 -24.15 13.11 -3.07
C VAL A 146 -24.38 14.35 -2.21
N GLY A 147 -25.07 14.20 -1.08
CA GLY A 147 -25.33 15.30 -0.16
C GLY A 147 -24.09 15.92 0.48
N GLU A 148 -22.98 15.18 0.60
CA GLU A 148 -21.71 15.71 1.12
C GLU A 148 -21.01 16.55 0.06
N LEU A 149 -20.98 16.09 -1.19
CA LEU A 149 -20.46 16.87 -2.32
C LEU A 149 -21.30 18.12 -2.61
N LEU A 150 -22.63 18.05 -2.46
CA LEU A 150 -23.51 19.22 -2.59
C LEU A 150 -23.39 20.21 -1.43
N ALA A 151 -22.82 19.81 -0.29
CA ALA A 151 -22.59 20.71 0.82
C ALA A 151 -21.35 21.59 0.59
N VAL A 152 -20.49 21.21 -0.36
CA VAL A 152 -19.30 21.97 -0.75
C VAL A 152 -19.72 23.30 -1.39
N GLU A 153 -19.14 24.39 -0.90
CA GLU A 153 -19.44 25.72 -1.42
C GLU A 153 -19.00 25.84 -2.88
N GLY A 154 -19.93 26.25 -3.75
CA GLY A 154 -19.67 26.44 -5.18
C GLY A 154 -20.02 25.22 -6.05
N PHE A 155 -20.43 24.09 -5.47
CA PHE A 155 -20.88 22.92 -6.22
C PHE A 155 -22.40 22.90 -6.38
N ASP A 156 -22.86 22.52 -7.56
CA ASP A 156 -24.27 22.28 -7.87
C ASP A 156 -24.49 20.82 -8.32
N GLU A 157 -25.76 20.45 -8.54
CA GLU A 157 -26.13 19.08 -8.92
C GLU A 157 -25.43 18.64 -10.22
N ASP A 158 -25.30 19.55 -11.20
CA ASP A 158 -24.68 19.26 -12.49
C ASP A 158 -23.18 18.99 -12.33
N ILE A 159 -22.46 19.82 -11.56
CA ILE A 159 -21.03 19.64 -11.27
C ILE A 159 -20.80 18.33 -10.52
N VAL A 160 -21.60 18.03 -9.49
CA VAL A 160 -21.44 16.82 -8.68
C VAL A 160 -21.69 15.56 -9.51
N GLU A 161 -22.73 15.54 -10.35
CA GLU A 161 -22.99 14.41 -11.24
C GLU A 161 -21.84 14.17 -12.22
N GLU A 162 -21.31 15.25 -12.82
CA GLU A 162 -20.17 15.20 -13.74
C GLU A 162 -18.90 14.70 -13.04
N LEU A 163 -18.56 15.24 -11.87
CA LEU A 163 -17.40 14.81 -11.08
C LEU A 163 -17.46 13.32 -10.74
N ARG A 164 -18.64 12.84 -10.33
CA ARG A 164 -18.84 11.41 -10.02
C ARG A 164 -18.78 10.53 -11.26
N ALA A 165 -19.28 11.00 -12.40
CA ALA A 165 -19.16 10.27 -13.66
C ALA A 165 -17.68 10.10 -14.02
N ARG A 166 -16.92 11.20 -14.06
CA ARG A 166 -15.48 11.17 -14.36
C ARG A 166 -14.68 10.34 -13.37
N ALA A 167 -14.99 10.43 -12.08
CA ALA A 167 -14.32 9.62 -11.07
C ALA A 167 -14.53 8.12 -11.31
N ARG A 168 -15.77 7.69 -11.61
CA ARG A 168 -16.05 6.28 -11.93
C ARG A 168 -15.38 5.84 -13.23
N ASP A 169 -15.38 6.70 -14.25
CA ASP A 169 -14.74 6.39 -15.53
C ASP A 169 -13.21 6.28 -15.37
N ALA A 170 -12.59 7.15 -14.55
CA ALA A 170 -11.17 7.08 -14.22
C ALA A 170 -10.81 5.79 -13.50
N LEU A 171 -11.62 5.37 -12.51
CA LEU A 171 -11.42 4.11 -11.80
C LEU A 171 -11.64 2.89 -12.70
N LEU A 172 -12.61 2.95 -13.60
CA LEU A 172 -12.85 1.89 -14.58
C LEU A 172 -11.66 1.75 -15.54
N ASN A 173 -11.18 2.86 -16.09
CA ASN A 173 -10.01 2.86 -16.97
C ASN A 173 -8.76 2.34 -16.25
N GLU A 174 -8.59 2.66 -14.98
CA GLU A 174 -7.48 2.13 -14.18
C GLU A 174 -7.61 0.63 -13.93
N ALA A 175 -8.82 0.15 -13.62
CA ALA A 175 -9.08 -1.29 -13.48
C ALA A 175 -8.83 -2.05 -14.79
N LEU A 176 -9.27 -1.48 -15.92
CA LEU A 176 -9.02 -2.05 -17.25
C LEU A 176 -7.52 -2.03 -17.59
N ALA A 177 -6.79 -0.96 -17.28
CA ALA A 177 -5.35 -0.91 -17.50
C ALA A 177 -4.58 -1.93 -16.64
N VAL A 178 -5.05 -2.20 -15.42
CA VAL A 178 -4.52 -3.27 -14.57
C VAL A 178 -4.83 -4.65 -15.18
N GLU A 179 -6.05 -4.86 -15.67
CA GLU A 179 -6.46 -6.09 -16.35
C GLU A 179 -5.68 -6.30 -17.66
N GLU A 180 -5.57 -5.30 -18.51
CA GLU A 180 -4.75 -5.32 -19.73
C GLU A 180 -3.27 -5.58 -19.40
N GLY A 181 -2.73 -5.00 -18.32
CA GLY A 181 -1.39 -5.31 -17.84
C GLY A 181 -1.21 -6.74 -17.30
N LEU A 182 -2.30 -7.37 -16.83
CA LEU A 182 -2.35 -8.78 -16.44
C LEU A 182 -2.58 -9.71 -17.64
N GLU A 183 -3.33 -9.28 -18.65
CA GLU A 183 -3.49 -9.96 -19.95
C GLU A 183 -2.17 -9.94 -20.73
N ASP A 184 -1.45 -8.82 -20.72
CA ASP A 184 -0.06 -8.72 -21.18
C ASP A 184 0.87 -9.64 -20.37
N GLY A 185 0.49 -10.16 -19.20
CA GLY A 185 1.30 -11.11 -18.42
C GLY A 185 0.92 -12.59 -18.60
N SER A 186 -0.21 -12.87 -19.26
CA SER A 186 -0.82 -14.19 -19.28
C SER A 186 -0.46 -14.97 -20.55
N PRO A 187 -0.27 -16.31 -20.46
CA PRO A 187 -0.11 -17.14 -21.64
C PRO A 187 -1.41 -17.19 -22.44
N SER A 188 -1.33 -17.16 -23.76
CA SER A 188 -2.51 -17.30 -24.62
C SER A 188 -3.03 -18.74 -24.61
N GLU A 189 -4.29 -18.91 -25.03
CA GLU A 189 -4.94 -20.23 -25.06
C GLU A 189 -4.20 -21.25 -25.94
N ASP A 190 -3.52 -20.81 -26.99
CA ASP A 190 -2.75 -21.70 -27.87
C ASP A 190 -1.45 -22.21 -27.22
N LEU A 191 -0.77 -21.38 -26.42
CA LEU A 191 0.37 -21.81 -25.62
C LEU A 191 -0.07 -22.81 -24.55
N LEU A 192 -1.19 -22.54 -23.86
CA LEU A 192 -1.78 -23.45 -22.86
C LEU A 192 -2.27 -24.78 -23.46
N ALA A 193 -2.71 -24.78 -24.71
CA ALA A 193 -3.22 -25.96 -25.40
C ALA A 193 -2.11 -26.86 -25.98
N LEU A 194 -0.83 -26.47 -25.91
CA LEU A 194 0.27 -27.26 -26.45
C LEU A 194 0.41 -28.62 -25.73
N GLU A 195 0.68 -29.66 -26.52
CA GLU A 195 0.88 -31.01 -25.99
C GLU A 195 2.11 -31.05 -25.07
N GLY A 196 1.89 -31.41 -23.80
CA GLY A 196 2.94 -31.46 -22.78
C GLY A 196 3.16 -30.16 -22.02
N MET A 197 2.42 -29.09 -22.34
CA MET A 197 2.40 -27.85 -21.56
C MET A 197 1.57 -28.03 -20.29
N ASP A 198 2.09 -27.53 -19.16
CA ASP A 198 1.31 -27.37 -17.94
C ASP A 198 1.10 -25.89 -17.64
N GLU A 199 0.07 -25.60 -16.83
CA GLU A 199 -0.33 -24.23 -16.51
C GLU A 199 0.82 -23.46 -15.84
N ALA A 200 1.51 -24.07 -14.87
CA ALA A 200 2.63 -23.44 -14.17
C ALA A 200 3.77 -23.02 -15.11
N THR A 201 4.12 -23.87 -16.08
CA THR A 201 5.15 -23.62 -17.09
C THR A 201 4.71 -22.54 -18.07
N ALA A 202 3.45 -22.56 -18.53
CA ALA A 202 2.92 -21.55 -19.44
C ALA A 202 2.96 -20.15 -18.82
N TYR A 203 2.55 -20.02 -17.55
CA TYR A 203 2.64 -18.74 -16.82
C TYR A 203 4.09 -18.33 -16.55
N ALA A 204 4.99 -19.28 -16.27
CA ALA A 204 6.41 -19.00 -16.10
C ALA A 204 7.07 -18.50 -17.40
N LEU A 205 6.69 -19.06 -18.56
CA LEU A 205 7.10 -18.62 -19.89
C LEU A 205 6.54 -17.23 -20.22
N ALA A 206 5.26 -16.99 -19.94
CA ALA A 206 4.62 -15.69 -20.15
C ALA A 206 5.27 -14.57 -19.31
N GLY A 207 5.70 -14.88 -18.09
CA GLY A 207 6.49 -13.99 -17.24
C GLY A 207 7.85 -13.59 -17.82
N HIS A 208 8.36 -14.35 -18.79
CA HIS A 208 9.59 -14.06 -19.55
C HIS A 208 9.30 -13.51 -20.95
N GLY A 209 8.05 -13.14 -21.24
CA GLY A 209 7.63 -12.55 -22.52
C GLY A 209 7.28 -13.56 -23.61
N VAL A 210 7.24 -14.87 -23.28
CA VAL A 210 6.86 -15.95 -24.21
C VAL A 210 5.39 -16.29 -23.97
N ARG A 211 4.50 -15.68 -24.74
CA ARG A 211 3.06 -15.68 -24.42
C ARG A 211 2.26 -16.56 -25.35
N THR A 212 2.69 -16.69 -26.59
CA THR A 212 2.03 -17.47 -27.64
C THR A 212 2.82 -18.71 -28.00
N SER A 213 2.15 -19.67 -28.68
CA SER A 213 2.86 -20.82 -29.25
C SER A 213 3.90 -20.39 -30.31
N GLU A 214 3.70 -19.25 -30.97
CA GLU A 214 4.64 -18.67 -31.94
C GLU A 214 5.89 -18.11 -31.24
N ASP A 215 5.71 -17.38 -30.13
CA ASP A 215 6.85 -16.89 -29.33
C ASP A 215 7.72 -18.05 -28.85
N LEU A 216 7.11 -19.19 -28.52
CA LEU A 216 7.82 -20.38 -28.09
C LEU A 216 8.50 -21.14 -29.24
N SER A 217 7.91 -21.14 -30.45
CA SER A 217 8.48 -21.84 -31.61
C SER A 217 9.77 -21.19 -32.13
N ASP A 218 9.91 -19.88 -31.94
CA ASP A 218 11.07 -19.09 -32.35
C ASP A 218 12.30 -19.26 -31.44
N LEU A 219 12.10 -19.77 -30.21
CA LEU A 219 13.17 -19.97 -29.24
C LEU A 219 13.96 -21.26 -29.45
N ALA A 220 15.19 -21.25 -28.92
CA ALA A 220 16.03 -22.42 -28.75
C ALA A 220 15.96 -22.97 -27.31
N ALA A 221 16.24 -24.27 -27.15
CA ALA A 221 16.09 -24.95 -25.85
C ALA A 221 17.03 -24.40 -24.77
N ASP A 222 18.19 -23.88 -25.17
CA ASP A 222 19.14 -23.17 -24.30
C ASP A 222 18.58 -21.83 -23.80
N GLU A 223 17.83 -21.08 -24.63
CA GLU A 223 17.19 -19.84 -24.21
C GLU A 223 16.11 -20.08 -23.15
N ILE A 224 15.33 -21.17 -23.27
CA ILE A 224 14.33 -21.55 -22.26
C ILE A 224 14.98 -21.95 -20.93
N LEU A 225 16.12 -22.64 -20.98
CA LEU A 225 16.85 -23.05 -19.78
C LEU A 225 17.43 -21.85 -19.01
N GLU A 226 17.73 -20.75 -19.71
CA GLU A 226 18.18 -19.50 -19.08
C GLU A 226 17.09 -18.82 -18.24
N PHE A 227 15.80 -19.13 -18.47
CA PHE A 227 14.68 -18.61 -17.68
C PHE A 227 14.60 -19.22 -16.27
N GLY A 228 15.33 -20.30 -16.00
CA GLY A 228 15.41 -20.89 -14.65
C GLY A 228 14.08 -21.45 -14.15
N ILE A 229 13.22 -21.91 -15.05
CA ILE A 229 11.90 -22.49 -14.74
C ILE A 229 12.10 -23.83 -14.00
N GLU A 230 11.33 -24.04 -12.94
CA GLU A 230 11.39 -25.27 -12.12
C GLU A 230 10.99 -26.50 -12.97
N ASP A 231 11.71 -27.61 -12.81
CA ASP A 231 11.51 -28.85 -13.57
C ASP A 231 11.57 -28.70 -15.11
N MET A 232 12.29 -27.68 -15.60
CA MET A 232 12.60 -27.47 -17.01
C MET A 232 13.99 -27.99 -17.35
N ASP A 233 14.06 -29.15 -18.00
CA ASP A 233 15.30 -29.71 -18.54
C ASP A 233 15.39 -29.56 -20.07
N GLN A 234 16.55 -29.88 -20.64
CA GLN A 234 16.82 -29.69 -22.06
C GLN A 234 15.90 -30.54 -22.96
N GLU A 235 15.48 -31.72 -22.47
CA GLU A 235 14.61 -32.64 -23.22
C GLU A 235 13.17 -32.11 -23.25
N ARG A 236 12.68 -31.62 -22.11
CA ARG A 236 11.37 -30.99 -21.97
C ARG A 236 11.26 -29.69 -22.75
N ALA A 237 12.27 -28.81 -22.64
CA ALA A 237 12.32 -27.56 -23.40
C ALA A 237 12.28 -27.82 -24.92
N ALA A 238 13.07 -28.78 -25.40
CA ALA A 238 13.06 -29.17 -26.82
C ALA A 238 11.72 -29.77 -27.25
N ALA A 239 11.07 -30.57 -26.40
CA ALA A 239 9.76 -31.16 -26.68
C ALA A 239 8.67 -30.08 -26.82
N LEU A 240 8.65 -29.09 -25.94
CA LEU A 240 7.68 -27.98 -25.98
C LEU A 240 7.88 -27.09 -27.22
N ILE A 241 9.12 -26.77 -27.61
CA ILE A 241 9.42 -26.02 -28.84
C ILE A 241 8.97 -26.81 -30.09
N LEU A 242 9.19 -28.12 -30.11
CA LEU A 242 8.75 -28.97 -31.21
C LEU A 242 7.23 -29.07 -31.29
N ALA A 243 6.55 -29.15 -30.15
CA ALA A 243 5.09 -29.13 -30.08
C ALA A 243 4.52 -27.79 -30.58
N ALA A 244 5.15 -26.67 -30.19
CA ALA A 244 4.80 -25.34 -30.66
C ALA A 244 4.93 -25.20 -32.19
N ARG A 245 6.06 -25.64 -32.76
CA ARG A 245 6.29 -25.66 -34.22
C ARG A 245 5.32 -26.58 -34.96
N ALA A 246 4.96 -27.72 -34.37
CA ALA A 246 4.01 -28.64 -34.97
C ALA A 246 2.61 -28.03 -35.04
N GLU A 247 2.18 -27.34 -33.99
CA GLU A 247 0.89 -26.65 -33.95
C GLU A 247 0.84 -25.47 -34.94
N GLU A 248 1.94 -24.71 -35.05
CA GLU A 248 2.08 -23.62 -36.02
C GLU A 248 1.93 -24.13 -37.47
N ILE A 249 2.60 -25.23 -37.81
CA ILE A 249 2.47 -25.89 -39.12
C ILE A 249 1.03 -26.36 -39.34
N ALA A 250 0.40 -26.96 -38.34
CA ALA A 250 -1.00 -27.42 -38.42
C ALA A 250 -2.00 -26.26 -38.57
N ARG A 251 -1.71 -25.07 -38.02
CA ARG A 251 -2.50 -23.85 -38.20
C ARG A 251 -2.39 -23.33 -39.63
N LEU A 252 -1.17 -23.26 -40.17
CA LEU A 252 -0.90 -22.85 -41.56
C LEU A 252 -1.55 -23.79 -42.59
N GLU A 253 -1.61 -25.10 -42.32
CA GLU A 253 -2.29 -26.07 -43.18
C GLU A 253 -3.83 -25.97 -43.13
N ARG A 254 -4.39 -25.46 -42.03
CA ARG A 254 -5.83 -25.16 -41.88
C ARG A 254 -6.24 -23.85 -42.58
N GLY A 255 -5.28 -23.02 -42.98
CA GLY A 255 -5.53 -21.75 -43.66
C GLY A 255 -6.02 -20.64 -42.72
N GLU A 256 -5.70 -20.75 -41.44
CA GLU A 256 -5.91 -19.75 -40.39
C GLU A 256 -4.65 -18.90 -40.18
#